data_AF-A0A959E5X3-F1
#
_entry.id   AF-A0A959E5X3-F1
#
_cell.length_a   1.000
_cell.length_b   1.000
_cell.length_c   1.000
_cell.angle_alpha   90.00
_cell.angle_beta   90.00
_cell.angle_gamma   90.00
#
_symmetry.space_group_name_H-M   'P 1'
#
loop_
_entity.id
_entity.type
_entity.pdbx_description
1 polymer ?
#
loop_
_entity_poly.entity_id
_entity_poly.type
_entity_poly.pdbx_seq_one_letter_code
_entity_poly.pdbx_strand_id
1 'polypeptide(L)'
;MKKPGHVHLVALSLFGAIGLFSLMPVAENKGVAYRPESFAEWHKTVFLLDPVPQDLIFPTTYYCGGCHGPDYLMHAMVDEMGNDVNLFDDFSTTMMANSAKDPFWQAKVSHEMLVNPGHSLDLQTKCTS
;
A
#
# COMPACT_ATOMS: atom_id res chain seq x y z
N MET A 1 12.77 0.95 64.44
CA MET A 1 13.17 2.23 63.80
C MET A 1 14.12 1.90 62.63
N LYS A 2 13.62 1.91 61.39
CA LYS A 2 14.38 1.52 60.18
C LYS A 2 15.29 2.70 59.81
N LYS A 3 16.62 2.49 59.80
CA LYS A 3 17.60 3.58 59.62
C LYS A 3 17.38 4.30 58.27
N PRO A 4 17.38 5.65 58.23
CA PRO A 4 17.05 6.44 57.03
C PRO A 4 18.00 6.20 55.84
N GLY A 5 19.20 5.67 56.09
CA GLY A 5 20.18 5.35 55.05
C GLY A 5 19.70 4.34 54.00
N HIS A 6 18.80 3.40 54.34
CA HIS A 6 18.29 2.44 53.37
C HIS A 6 17.39 3.07 52.30
N VAL A 7 16.63 4.11 52.67
CA VAL A 7 15.72 4.80 51.73
C VAL A 7 16.54 5.58 50.69
N HIS A 8 17.60 6.25 51.12
CA HIS A 8 18.52 6.95 50.22
C HIS A 8 19.32 6.00 49.32
N LEU A 9 19.72 4.84 49.82
CA LEU A 9 20.41 3.83 49.02
C LEU A 9 19.52 3.27 47.91
N VAL A 10 18.26 2.98 48.22
CA VAL A 10 17.27 2.50 47.25
C VAL A 10 16.97 3.59 46.22
N ALA A 11 16.77 4.84 46.65
CA ALA A 11 16.53 5.96 45.75
C ALA A 11 17.70 6.18 44.78
N LEU A 12 18.95 6.16 45.26
CA LEU A 12 20.14 6.28 44.42
C LEU A 12 20.25 5.14 43.40
N SER A 13 19.92 3.92 43.80
CA SER A 13 19.92 2.77 42.87
C SER A 13 18.87 2.92 41.77
N LEU A 14 17.69 3.45 42.08
CA LEU A 14 16.60 3.66 41.14
C LEU A 14 16.93 4.76 40.12
N PHE A 15 17.44 5.90 40.59
CA PHE A 15 17.86 6.99 39.71
C PHE A 15 19.06 6.60 38.84
N GLY A 16 19.98 5.80 39.37
CA GLY A 16 21.08 5.22 38.58
C GLY A 16 20.58 4.31 37.46
N ALA A 17 19.60 3.45 37.75
CA ALA A 17 19.00 2.56 36.76
C ALA A 17 18.24 3.33 35.67
N ILE A 18 17.48 4.37 36.04
CA ILE A 18 16.77 5.24 35.08
C ILE A 18 17.76 5.99 34.20
N GLY A 19 18.83 6.55 34.80
CA GLY A 19 19.89 7.22 34.05
C GLY A 19 20.57 6.28 33.04
N LEU A 20 20.87 5.04 33.44
CA LEU A 20 21.42 4.02 32.56
C LEU A 20 20.45 3.63 31.43
N PHE A 21 19.17 3.48 31.73
CA PHE A 21 18.14 3.15 30.73
C PHE A 21 17.92 4.31 29.74
N SER A 22 18.07 5.56 30.20
CA SER A 22 17.98 6.77 29.36
C SER A 22 19.15 6.92 28.39
N LEU A 23 20.28 6.28 28.67
CA LEU A 23 21.47 6.23 27.81
C LEU A 23 21.42 5.07 26.82
N MET A 24 20.45 4.16 26.94
CA MET A 24 20.23 3.15 25.91
C MET A 24 19.71 3.86 24.65
N PRO A 25 20.36 3.68 23.48
CA PRO A 25 19.84 4.22 22.25
C PRO A 25 18.45 3.60 22.03
N VAL A 26 17.41 4.43 22.03
CA VAL A 26 16.09 4.02 21.52
C VAL A 26 16.33 3.64 20.07
N ALA A 27 16.22 2.35 19.77
CA ALA A 27 16.16 1.88 18.41
C ALA A 27 14.94 2.55 17.79
N GLU A 28 15.17 3.62 17.05
CA GLU A 28 14.14 4.20 16.22
C GLU A 28 13.78 3.10 15.24
N ASN A 29 12.62 2.46 15.42
CA ASN A 29 11.96 1.69 14.39
C ASN A 29 11.53 2.67 13.31
N LYS A 30 12.52 3.27 12.63
CA LYS A 30 12.35 3.64 11.25
C LYS A 30 12.07 2.29 10.62
N GLY A 31 10.82 2.04 10.26
CA GLY A 31 10.51 1.02 9.28
C GLY A 31 11.32 1.39 8.05
N VAL A 32 12.60 1.00 8.03
CA VAL A 32 13.41 1.03 6.84
C VAL A 32 12.68 0.00 6.02
N ALA A 33 11.87 0.47 5.07
CA ALA A 33 11.31 -0.39 4.04
C ALA A 33 12.50 -1.20 3.53
N TYR A 34 12.60 -2.45 3.99
CA TYR A 34 13.60 -3.37 3.50
C TYR A 34 13.31 -3.42 2.00
N ARG A 35 14.27 -3.02 1.19
CA ARG A 35 14.19 -3.07 -0.27
C ARG A 35 15.33 -4.00 -0.70
N PRO A 36 15.15 -5.32 -0.66
CA PRO A 36 16.06 -6.24 -1.31
C PRO A 36 16.09 -5.91 -2.81
N GLU A 37 17.20 -6.21 -3.47
CA GLU A 37 17.39 -5.90 -4.88
C GLU A 37 16.28 -6.50 -5.77
N SER A 38 15.69 -7.62 -5.35
CA SER A 38 14.51 -8.24 -5.97
C SER A 38 13.26 -7.37 -5.93
N PHE A 39 13.07 -6.56 -4.89
CA PHE A 39 11.98 -5.58 -4.83
C PHE A 39 12.24 -4.39 -5.73
N ALA A 40 13.51 -3.98 -5.89
CA ALA A 40 13.87 -2.96 -6.85
C ALA A 40 13.68 -3.47 -8.29
N GLU A 41 13.87 -4.77 -8.57
CA GLU A 41 13.53 -5.38 -9.85
C GLU A 41 12.02 -5.50 -10.06
N TRP A 42 11.26 -5.96 -9.07
CA TRP A 42 9.78 -6.01 -9.14
C TRP A 42 9.17 -4.61 -9.26
N HIS A 43 9.69 -3.62 -8.52
CA HIS A 43 9.31 -2.22 -8.71
C HIS A 43 9.79 -1.68 -10.04
N LYS A 44 10.97 -2.04 -10.55
CA LYS A 44 11.34 -1.62 -11.91
C LYS A 44 10.39 -2.23 -12.92
N THR A 45 9.96 -3.48 -12.82
CA THR A 45 9.01 -4.05 -13.78
C THR A 45 7.59 -3.53 -13.63
N VAL A 46 7.14 -3.23 -12.41
CA VAL A 46 5.76 -2.75 -12.10
C VAL A 46 5.63 -1.23 -12.17
N PHE A 47 6.69 -0.47 -11.87
CA PHE A 47 6.75 1.01 -11.82
C PHE A 47 7.42 1.62 -13.07
N LEU A 48 8.15 0.85 -13.91
CA LEU A 48 8.48 1.29 -15.29
C LEU A 48 7.25 1.26 -16.21
N LEU A 49 6.16 0.64 -15.75
CA LEU A 49 4.83 0.96 -16.20
C LEU A 49 4.34 2.03 -15.21
N ASP A 50 4.10 3.26 -15.67
CA ASP A 50 3.46 4.32 -14.87
C ASP A 50 2.30 3.73 -14.04
N PRO A 51 1.95 4.27 -12.86
CA PRO A 51 0.70 3.94 -12.18
C PRO A 51 -0.45 4.32 -13.13
N VAL A 52 -0.84 3.37 -13.98
CA VAL A 52 -1.60 3.55 -15.22
C VAL A 52 -0.88 4.49 -16.21
N PRO A 53 -0.33 3.97 -17.33
CA PRO A 53 0.14 4.83 -18.42
C PRO A 53 -0.97 5.81 -18.84
N GLN A 54 -0.68 7.11 -18.92
CA GLN A 54 -1.69 8.12 -19.23
C GLN A 54 -2.29 7.96 -20.64
N ASP A 55 -1.61 7.23 -21.51
CA ASP A 55 -2.03 6.86 -22.85
C ASP A 55 -2.82 5.54 -22.89
N LEU A 56 -2.89 4.80 -21.79
CA LEU A 56 -3.69 3.58 -21.69
C LEU A 56 -5.15 3.94 -21.46
N ILE A 57 -5.94 3.86 -22.53
CA ILE A 57 -7.37 4.18 -22.53
C ILE A 57 -8.16 3.22 -21.61
N PHE A 58 -7.65 1.99 -21.42
CA PHE A 58 -8.33 0.90 -20.71
C PHE A 58 -7.39 0.15 -19.75
N PRO A 59 -7.00 0.76 -18.61
CA PRO A 59 -6.24 0.05 -17.59
C PRO A 59 -7.04 -1.09 -17.01
N THR A 60 -6.38 -2.23 -16.81
CA THR A 60 -6.95 -3.36 -16.10
C THR A 60 -6.63 -3.25 -14.61
N THR A 61 -7.40 -3.93 -13.77
CA THR A 61 -7.18 -4.00 -12.31
C THR A 61 -5.74 -4.31 -11.89
N TYR A 62 -4.95 -4.98 -12.74
CA TYR A 62 -3.54 -5.32 -12.48
C TYR A 62 -2.70 -4.13 -11.98
N TYR A 63 -2.93 -2.94 -12.53
CA TYR A 63 -2.18 -1.73 -12.14
C TYR A 63 -2.49 -1.25 -10.71
N CYS A 64 -3.61 -1.69 -10.13
CA CYS A 64 -4.00 -1.34 -8.78
C CYS A 64 -3.33 -2.22 -7.72
N GLY A 65 -2.91 -3.44 -8.08
CA GLY A 65 -2.36 -4.43 -7.14
C GLY A 65 -1.04 -4.00 -6.51
N GLY A 66 -0.27 -3.12 -7.15
CA GLY A 66 1.01 -2.66 -6.61
C GLY A 66 0.90 -1.91 -5.27
N CYS A 67 -0.21 -1.23 -5.03
CA CYS A 67 -0.49 -0.51 -3.78
C CYS A 67 -1.66 -1.12 -2.98
N HIS A 68 -2.62 -1.75 -3.66
CA HIS A 68 -3.83 -2.28 -3.02
C HIS A 68 -3.79 -3.80 -2.78
N GLY A 69 -2.74 -4.48 -3.24
CA GLY A 69 -2.41 -5.87 -2.89
C GLY A 69 -1.44 -5.94 -1.69
N PRO A 70 -1.12 -7.15 -1.20
CA PRO A 70 -0.11 -7.32 -0.17
C PRO A 70 1.26 -6.96 -0.74
N ASP A 71 2.09 -6.29 0.04
CA ASP A 71 3.49 -6.19 -0.34
C ASP A 71 4.19 -7.54 -0.13
N TYR A 72 5.26 -7.77 -0.88
CA TYR A 72 6.07 -9.00 -0.81
C TYR A 72 6.72 -9.28 0.56
N LEU A 73 6.78 -8.30 1.47
CA LEU A 73 7.24 -8.47 2.85
C LEU A 73 6.09 -8.68 3.84
N MET A 74 4.85 -8.64 3.37
CA MET A 74 3.66 -8.68 4.21
C MET A 74 3.67 -7.57 5.27
N HIS A 75 4.03 -6.33 4.88
CA HIS A 75 3.94 -5.15 5.77
C HIS A 75 2.80 -4.19 5.42
N ALA A 76 2.41 -4.13 4.15
CA ALA A 76 1.25 -3.40 3.66
C ALA A 76 0.08 -4.34 3.37
N MET A 77 -1.14 -3.83 3.55
CA MET A 77 -2.40 -4.57 3.37
C MET A 77 -2.47 -5.86 4.20
N VAL A 78 -1.88 -5.83 5.41
CA VAL A 78 -1.99 -6.90 6.41
C VAL A 78 -2.48 -6.34 7.74
N ASP A 79 -3.09 -7.18 8.58
CA ASP A 79 -3.48 -6.81 9.95
C ASP A 79 -2.32 -6.98 10.96
N GLU A 80 -2.57 -6.65 12.24
CA GLU A 80 -1.57 -6.77 13.32
C GLU A 80 -1.09 -8.22 13.57
N MET A 81 -1.87 -9.22 13.12
CA MET A 81 -1.53 -10.64 13.21
C MET A 81 -0.82 -11.15 11.94
N GLY A 82 -0.62 -10.29 10.94
CA GLY A 82 -0.01 -10.62 9.66
C GLY A 82 -0.96 -11.31 8.68
N ASN A 83 -2.28 -11.29 8.92
CA ASN A 83 -3.23 -11.80 7.94
C ASN A 83 -3.35 -10.82 6.78
N ASP A 84 -3.45 -11.37 5.57
CA ASP A 84 -3.75 -10.59 4.38
C ASP A 84 -5.16 -10.00 4.45
N VAL A 85 -5.26 -8.67 4.32
CA VAL A 85 -6.51 -7.91 4.29
C VAL A 85 -6.64 -7.09 3.02
N ASN A 86 -5.88 -7.44 1.98
CA ASN A 86 -5.95 -6.76 0.71
C ASN A 86 -7.32 -6.95 0.04
N LEU A 87 -7.83 -5.87 -0.60
CA LEU A 87 -9.09 -5.91 -1.35
C LEU A 87 -8.85 -6.23 -2.84
N PHE A 88 -7.62 -6.08 -3.30
CA PHE A 88 -7.26 -6.25 -4.70
C PHE A 88 -7.59 -7.65 -5.20
N ASP A 89 -7.28 -8.69 -4.44
CA ASP A 89 -7.49 -10.08 -4.86
C ASP A 89 -8.96 -10.36 -5.16
N ASP A 90 -9.86 -9.98 -4.25
CA ASP A 90 -11.31 -10.14 -4.43
C ASP A 90 -11.84 -9.27 -5.59
N PHE A 91 -11.43 -8.01 -5.65
CA PHE A 91 -11.88 -7.08 -6.68
C PHE A 91 -11.41 -7.49 -8.08
N SER A 92 -10.20 -8.02 -8.21
CA SER A 92 -9.54 -8.32 -9.48
C SER A 92 -10.30 -9.32 -10.35
N THR A 93 -11.16 -10.14 -9.73
CA THR A 93 -11.96 -11.18 -10.40
C THR A 93 -13.33 -10.67 -10.86
N THR A 94 -13.72 -9.45 -10.48
CA THR A 94 -15.05 -8.91 -10.79
C THR A 94 -15.21 -8.55 -12.27
N MET A 95 -16.47 -8.52 -12.71
CA MET A 95 -16.84 -8.00 -14.03
C MET A 95 -16.45 -6.52 -14.19
N MET A 96 -16.51 -5.75 -13.11
CA MET A 96 -16.14 -4.32 -13.13
C MET A 96 -14.64 -4.15 -13.39
N ALA A 97 -13.80 -4.88 -12.65
CA ALA A 97 -12.34 -4.87 -12.76
C ALA A 97 -11.80 -5.30 -14.12
N ASN A 98 -12.60 -6.04 -14.91
CA ASN A 98 -12.23 -6.57 -16.22
C ASN A 98 -13.10 -6.04 -17.37
N SER A 99 -14.01 -5.11 -17.10
CA SER A 99 -14.99 -4.62 -18.10
C SER A 99 -14.30 -4.10 -19.37
N ALA A 100 -13.17 -3.42 -19.22
CA ALA A 100 -12.42 -2.87 -20.34
C ALA A 100 -11.73 -3.92 -21.24
N LYS A 101 -11.70 -5.21 -20.83
CA LYS A 101 -11.24 -6.34 -21.66
C LYS A 101 -12.36 -6.92 -22.52
N ASP A 102 -13.63 -6.65 -22.20
CA ASP A 102 -14.77 -7.19 -22.93
C ASP A 102 -14.95 -6.47 -24.28
N PRO A 103 -14.82 -7.18 -25.42
CA PRO A 103 -15.02 -6.57 -26.74
C PRO A 103 -16.42 -5.96 -26.92
N PHE A 104 -17.44 -6.50 -26.25
CA PHE A 104 -18.79 -5.96 -26.31
C PHE A 104 -18.89 -4.61 -25.60
N TRP A 105 -18.25 -4.47 -24.44
CA TRP A 105 -18.12 -3.19 -23.74
C TRP A 105 -17.39 -2.15 -24.59
N GLN A 106 -16.25 -2.52 -25.19
CA GLN A 106 -15.48 -1.61 -26.06
C GLN A 106 -16.30 -1.14 -27.28
N ALA A 107 -17.05 -2.05 -27.91
CA ALA A 107 -17.94 -1.73 -29.01
C ALA A 107 -19.06 -0.77 -28.58
N LYS A 108 -19.62 -0.94 -27.38
CA LYS A 108 -20.66 -0.06 -26.85
C LYS A 108 -20.10 1.34 -26.55
N VAL A 109 -18.94 1.45 -25.90
CA VAL A 109 -18.28 2.75 -25.68
C VAL A 109 -18.03 3.47 -27.01
N SER A 110 -17.50 2.75 -28.00
CA SER A 110 -17.27 3.28 -29.35
C SER A 110 -18.57 3.77 -30.01
N HIS A 111 -19.65 3.00 -29.91
CA HIS A 111 -20.95 3.38 -30.45
C HIS A 111 -21.52 4.64 -29.77
N GLU A 112 -21.44 4.73 -28.44
CA GLU A 112 -21.93 5.90 -27.70
C GLU A 112 -21.17 7.17 -28.06
N MET A 113 -19.85 7.07 -28.30
CA MET A 113 -19.05 8.21 -28.78
C MET A 113 -19.46 8.68 -30.18
N LEU A 114 -19.84 7.74 -31.06
CA LEU A 114 -20.29 8.07 -32.43
C LEU A 114 -21.67 8.73 -32.42
N VAL A 115 -22.57 8.28 -31.53
CA VAL A 115 -23.93 8.84 -31.41
C VAL A 115 -23.91 10.18 -30.68
N ASN A 116 -23.03 10.35 -29.69
CA ASN A 116 -22.96 11.53 -28.83
C ASN A 116 -21.56 12.19 -28.84
N PRO A 117 -21.10 12.72 -29.98
CA PRO A 117 -19.71 13.20 -30.13
C PRO A 117 -19.35 14.33 -29.16
N GLY A 118 -20.31 15.20 -28.81
CA GLY A 118 -20.13 16.28 -27.83
C GLY A 118 -19.91 15.81 -26.39
N HIS A 119 -20.22 14.55 -26.07
CA HIS A 119 -20.02 13.91 -24.76
C HIS A 119 -18.94 12.82 -24.79
N SER A 120 -18.18 12.72 -25.89
CA SER A 120 -17.21 11.63 -26.09
C SER A 120 -16.18 11.51 -24.97
N LEU A 121 -15.66 12.62 -24.44
CA LEU A 121 -14.69 12.62 -23.35
C LEU A 121 -15.30 12.10 -22.04
N ASP A 122 -16.50 12.57 -21.70
CA ASP A 122 -17.23 12.13 -20.50
C ASP A 122 -17.62 10.65 -20.59
N LEU A 123 -17.98 10.15 -21.78
CA LEU A 123 -18.36 8.75 -21.99
C LEU A 123 -17.18 7.78 -21.84
N GLN A 124 -15.98 8.19 -22.27
CA GLN A 124 -14.76 7.40 -22.11
C GLN A 124 -14.29 7.36 -20.65
N THR A 125 -14.45 8.46 -19.93
CA THR A 125 -14.01 8.60 -18.53
C THR A 125 -15.02 8.03 -17.54
N LYS A 126 -16.32 8.17 -17.79
CA LYS A 126 -17.36 7.73 -16.84
C LYS A 126 -17.41 6.22 -16.65
N CYS A 127 -17.01 5.46 -17.67
CA CYS A 127 -16.94 4.00 -17.62
C CYS A 127 -15.59 3.47 -17.12
N THR A 128 -14.63 4.36 -16.83
CA THR A 128 -13.24 4.04 -16.43
C THR A 128 -12.78 4.76 -15.16
N SER A 129 -13.69 5.50 -14.49
CA SER A 129 -13.45 6.24 -13.23
C SER A 129 -14.32 5.75 -12.08
#